data_AF-A0A376FGC3-F1
#
_entry.id   AF-A0A376FGC3-F1
#
_cell.length_a   1.000
_cell.length_b   1.000
_cell.length_c   1.000
_cell.angle_alpha   90.00
_cell.angle_beta   90.00
_cell.angle_gamma   90.00
#
_symmetry.space_group_name_H-M   'P 1'
#
loop_
_entity.id
_entity.type
_entity.pdbx_description
1 polymer ?
#
loop_
_entity_poly.entity_id
_entity_poly.type
_entity_poly.pdbx_seq_one_letter_code
_entity_poly.pdbx_strand_id
1 'polypeptide(L)'
;MGAGSVFLNTDFSRYILADINNDLISLYNIVKLRTEEYVAEARKLFTPENNHPDVYYQFRTEFNQSQDPFRRALLFLYLNRHGYNGLCRYNLRGEFNVPFWSL
;
A
#
# COMPACT_ATOMS: atom_id res chain seq x y z
N MET A 1 4.75 -2.51 -13.15
CA MET A 1 4.57 -3.87 -12.61
C MET A 1 3.35 -3.85 -11.71
N GLY A 2 2.37 -4.73 -11.91
CA GLY A 2 1.26 -4.89 -10.96
C GLY A 2 1.73 -5.49 -9.64
N ALA A 3 0.96 -6.41 -9.04
CA ALA A 3 1.24 -7.04 -7.75
C ALA A 3 2.49 -7.97 -7.68
N GLY A 4 3.43 -7.89 -8.63
CA GLY A 4 4.69 -8.65 -8.57
C GLY A 4 4.55 -10.18 -8.75
N SER A 5 3.48 -10.67 -9.37
CA SER A 5 3.22 -12.12 -9.52
C SER A 5 4.32 -12.90 -10.25
N VAL A 6 5.04 -12.25 -11.18
CA VAL A 6 6.19 -12.84 -11.88
C VAL A 6 7.47 -12.79 -11.04
N PHE A 7 7.60 -11.78 -10.18
CA PHE A 7 8.74 -11.61 -9.28
C PHE A 7 8.75 -12.66 -8.16
N LEU A 8 7.58 -13.00 -7.60
CA LEU A 8 7.47 -14.00 -6.54
C LEU A 8 7.59 -15.46 -7.02
N ASN A 9 7.62 -15.70 -8.33
CA ASN A 9 7.64 -17.04 -8.93
C ASN A 9 8.88 -17.31 -9.81
N THR A 10 9.91 -16.47 -9.73
CA THR A 10 11.17 -16.69 -10.47
C THR A 10 12.36 -16.54 -9.53
N ASP A 11 13.48 -17.15 -9.86
CA ASP A 11 14.67 -17.24 -9.00
C ASP A 11 15.87 -16.51 -9.64
N PHE A 12 15.69 -15.22 -9.96
CA PHE A 12 16.76 -14.39 -10.52
C PHE A 12 17.60 -13.73 -9.41
N SER A 13 18.91 -13.63 -9.64
CA SER A 13 19.87 -13.09 -8.66
C SER A 13 19.73 -11.58 -8.38
N ARG A 14 19.08 -10.82 -9.28
CA ARG A 14 18.77 -9.39 -9.15
C ARG A 14 17.54 -9.04 -9.98
N TYR A 15 16.69 -8.17 -9.46
CA TYR A 15 15.54 -7.61 -10.17
C TYR A 15 15.61 -6.08 -10.19
N ILE A 16 15.38 -5.48 -11.35
CA ILE A 16 15.14 -4.04 -11.48
C ILE A 16 13.62 -3.87 -11.58
N LEU A 17 13.01 -3.43 -10.48
CA LEU A 17 11.58 -3.11 -10.42
C LEU A 17 11.43 -1.61 -10.70
N ALA A 18 10.96 -1.27 -11.88
CA ALA A 18 10.56 0.10 -12.23
C ALA A 18 9.03 0.15 -12.36
N ASP A 19 8.43 1.05 -11.60
CA ASP A 19 7.03 1.44 -11.72
C ASP A 19 6.94 2.97 -11.65
N ILE A 20 5.97 3.55 -12.36
CA ILE A 20 5.74 5.01 -12.33
C ILE A 20 5.15 5.46 -10.99
N ASN A 21 4.60 4.52 -10.20
CA ASN A 21 4.06 4.82 -8.90
C ASN A 21 5.17 4.91 -7.83
N ASN A 22 5.48 6.14 -7.43
CA ASN A 22 6.45 6.44 -6.37
C ASN A 22 6.11 5.78 -5.02
N ASP A 23 4.83 5.61 -4.67
CA ASP A 23 4.43 4.95 -3.42
C ASP A 23 4.76 3.46 -3.46
N LEU A 24 4.60 2.83 -4.63
CA LEU A 24 4.93 1.42 -4.82
C LEU A 24 6.45 1.19 -4.69
N ILE A 25 7.26 2.06 -5.32
CA ILE A 25 8.72 2.00 -5.20
C ILE A 25 9.18 2.26 -3.76
N SER A 26 8.59 3.26 -3.09
CA SER A 26 8.87 3.55 -1.69
C SER A 26 8.56 2.36 -0.79
N LEU A 27 7.39 1.74 -0.96
CA LEU A 27 6.99 0.52 -0.26
C LEU A 27 8.01 -0.60 -0.46
N TYR A 28 8.42 -0.90 -1.69
CA TYR A 28 9.40 -1.97 -1.94
C TYR A 28 10.74 -1.71 -1.25
N ASN A 29 11.23 -0.47 -1.27
CA ASN A 29 12.48 -0.11 -0.58
C ASN A 29 12.36 -0.26 0.94
N ILE A 30 11.24 0.16 1.52
CA ILE A 30 10.97 0.00 2.96
C ILE A 30 10.90 -1.47 3.34
N VAL A 31 10.13 -2.27 2.60
CA VAL A 31 10.01 -3.71 2.86
C VAL A 31 11.36 -4.41 2.72
N LYS A 32 12.20 -4.01 1.76
CA LYS A 32 13.53 -4.58 1.58
C LYS A 32 14.48 -4.29 2.74
N LEU A 33 14.42 -3.08 3.31
CA LEU A 33 15.38 -2.61 4.31
C LEU A 33 14.90 -2.82 5.76
N ARG A 34 13.58 -2.85 5.99
CA ARG A 34 12.94 -2.82 7.32
C ARG A 34 11.80 -3.84 7.40
N THR A 35 12.01 -5.05 6.89
CA THR A 35 10.95 -6.08 6.74
C THR A 35 10.18 -6.35 8.03
N GLU A 36 10.89 -6.66 9.13
CA GLU A 36 10.27 -7.09 10.38
C GLU A 36 9.42 -5.98 10.99
N GLU A 37 9.97 -4.76 11.03
CA GLU A 37 9.28 -3.57 11.52
C GLU A 37 8.05 -3.25 10.67
N TYR A 38 8.20 -3.29 9.34
CA TYR A 38 7.08 -3.06 8.43
C TYR A 38 5.96 -4.08 8.66
N VAL A 39 6.28 -5.37 8.79
CA VAL A 39 5.29 -6.43 9.04
C VAL A 39 4.62 -6.25 10.41
N ALA A 40 5.37 -5.91 11.45
CA ALA A 40 4.84 -5.69 12.79
C ALA A 40 3.86 -4.52 12.83
N GLU A 41 4.21 -3.39 12.21
CA GLU A 41 3.36 -2.19 12.17
C GLU A 41 2.18 -2.36 11.21
N ALA A 42 2.38 -2.98 10.04
CA ALA A 42 1.31 -3.20 9.08
C ALA A 42 0.21 -4.06 9.70
N ARG A 43 0.57 -5.14 10.42
CA ARG A 43 -0.38 -6.05 11.06
C ARG A 43 -1.37 -5.32 11.98
N LYS A 44 -0.96 -4.23 12.64
CA LYS A 44 -1.84 -3.43 13.51
C LYS A 44 -2.97 -2.72 12.75
N LEU A 45 -2.84 -2.56 11.43
CA LEU A 45 -3.88 -1.98 10.59
C LEU A 45 -4.91 -3.03 10.12
N PHE A 46 -4.56 -4.32 10.13
CA PHE A 46 -5.40 -5.42 9.65
C PHE A 46 -6.17 -6.07 10.80
N THR A 47 -7.04 -5.30 11.45
CA THR A 47 -7.93 -5.77 12.52
C THR A 47 -9.40 -5.60 12.11
N PRO A 48 -10.35 -6.36 12.70
CA PRO A 48 -11.77 -6.23 12.39
C PRO A 48 -12.32 -4.80 12.60
N GLU A 49 -11.81 -4.09 13.60
CA GLU A 49 -12.22 -2.72 13.94
C GLU A 49 -11.87 -1.73 12.81
N ASN A 50 -10.78 -2.00 12.09
CA ASN A 50 -10.35 -1.19 10.96
C ASN A 50 -11.05 -1.58 9.65
N ASN A 51 -11.84 -2.65 9.61
CA ASN A 51 -12.60 -3.04 8.41
C ASN A 51 -13.98 -2.36 8.37
N HIS A 52 -13.97 -1.03 8.48
CA HIS A 52 -15.17 -0.20 8.46
C HIS A 52 -14.99 0.98 7.49
N PRO A 53 -16.04 1.38 6.72
CA PRO A 53 -15.95 2.48 5.77
C PRO A 53 -15.37 3.77 6.37
N ASP A 54 -15.78 4.13 7.58
CA ASP A 54 -15.32 5.36 8.24
C ASP A 54 -13.81 5.33 8.50
N VAL A 55 -13.29 4.21 9.02
CA VAL A 55 -11.86 4.03 9.28
C VAL A 55 -11.08 4.02 7.97
N TYR A 56 -11.61 3.34 6.94
CA TYR A 56 -11.00 3.33 5.62
C TYR A 56 -10.83 4.75 5.04
N TYR A 57 -11.87 5.58 5.13
CA TYR A 57 -11.81 6.96 4.61
C TYR A 57 -10.92 7.88 5.46
N GLN A 58 -10.82 7.63 6.76
CA GLN A 58 -9.83 8.30 7.62
C GLN A 58 -8.41 7.96 7.18
N PHE A 59 -8.08 6.66 7.03
CA PHE A 59 -6.78 6.22 6.56
C PHE A 59 -6.45 6.67 5.14
N ARG A 60 -7.45 6.77 4.26
CA ARG A 60 -7.26 7.34 2.92
C ARG A 60 -6.90 8.83 2.98
N THR A 61 -7.56 9.58 3.86
CA THR A 61 -7.27 11.00 4.08
C THR A 61 -5.86 11.17 4.65
N GLU A 62 -5.51 10.37 5.65
CA GLU A 62 -4.17 10.33 6.24
C GLU A 62 -3.10 10.01 5.20
N PHE A 63 -3.33 9.02 4.34
CA PHE A 63 -2.43 8.66 3.25
C PHE A 63 -2.21 9.83 2.29
N ASN A 64 -3.26 10.56 1.91
CA ASN A 64 -3.15 11.70 1.01
C ASN A 64 -2.44 12.91 1.64
N GLN A 65 -2.47 13.04 2.96
CA GLN A 65 -1.85 14.16 3.69
C GLN A 65 -0.45 13.86 4.22
N SER A 66 -0.13 12.58 4.42
CA SER A 66 1.14 12.16 5.00
C SER A 66 2.30 12.36 4.03
N GLN A 67 3.39 12.93 4.55
CA GLN A 67 4.69 13.04 3.88
C GLN A 67 5.69 11.99 4.40
N ASP A 68 5.34 11.21 5.43
CA ASP A 68 6.21 10.16 5.97
C ASP A 68 6.17 8.91 5.06
N PRO A 69 7.29 8.55 4.40
CA PRO A 69 7.34 7.39 3.53
C PRO A 69 6.94 6.09 4.23
N PHE A 70 7.29 5.93 5.51
CA PHE A 70 7.00 4.70 6.26
C PHE A 70 5.51 4.56 6.53
N ARG A 71 4.87 5.61 7.10
CA ARG A 71 3.42 5.61 7.29
C ARG A 71 2.64 5.47 5.99
N ARG A 72 3.07 6.16 4.92
CA ARG A 72 2.46 6.01 3.60
C ARG A 72 2.52 4.56 3.11
N ALA A 73 3.65 3.88 3.26
CA ALA A 73 3.79 2.48 2.85
C ALA A 73 2.82 1.54 3.61
N LEU A 74 2.67 1.72 4.92
CA LEU A 74 1.72 0.95 5.74
C LEU A 74 0.27 1.16 5.26
N LEU A 75 -0.12 2.42 5.08
CA LEU A 75 -1.45 2.80 4.62
C LEU A 75 -1.70 2.35 3.18
N PHE A 76 -0.70 2.37 2.31
CA PHE A 76 -0.80 1.91 0.93
C PHE A 76 -1.22 0.43 0.87
N LEU A 77 -0.58 -0.44 1.68
CA LEU A 77 -0.94 -1.85 1.76
C LEU A 77 -2.36 -2.03 2.32
N TYR A 78 -2.73 -1.30 3.37
CA TYR A 78 -4.08 -1.33 3.93
C TYR A 78 -5.13 -0.92 2.89
N LEU A 79 -4.94 0.21 2.20
CA LEU A 79 -5.86 0.74 1.19
C LEU A 79 -5.97 -0.19 -0.02
N ASN A 80 -4.86 -0.82 -0.44
CA ASN A 80 -4.88 -1.80 -1.52
C ASN A 80 -5.68 -3.06 -1.16
N ARG A 81 -5.74 -3.44 0.12
CA ARG A 81 -6.45 -4.66 0.54
C ARG A 81 -7.92 -4.43 0.89
N HIS A 82 -8.29 -3.24 1.35
CA HIS A 82 -9.67 -2.89 1.73
C HIS A 82 -10.38 -2.02 0.69
N GLY A 83 -9.65 -1.55 -0.33
CA GLY A 83 -10.21 -0.78 -1.45
C GLY A 83 -10.73 -1.68 -2.56
N TYR A 84 -11.67 -1.13 -3.35
CA TYR A 84 -12.31 -1.80 -4.48
C TYR A 84 -11.32 -2.52 -5.41
N ASN A 85 -11.47 -3.85 -5.51
CA ASN A 85 -10.71 -4.75 -6.39
C ASN A 85 -9.18 -4.60 -6.34
N GLY A 86 -8.64 -4.12 -5.21
CA GLY A 86 -7.21 -3.82 -5.08
C GLY A 86 -6.69 -2.82 -6.11
N LEU A 87 -7.56 -1.93 -6.60
CA LEU A 87 -7.17 -0.85 -7.49
C LEU A 87 -6.19 0.09 -6.79
N CYS A 88 -5.30 0.66 -7.59
CA CYS A 88 -4.44 1.75 -7.19
C CYS A 88 -4.67 2.91 -8.16
N ARG A 89 -5.46 3.91 -7.72
CA ARG A 89 -5.92 5.02 -8.57
C ARG A 89 -5.74 6.35 -7.85
N TYR A 90 -5.18 7.30 -8.59
CA TYR A 90 -4.96 8.66 -8.14
C TYR A 90 -5.69 9.63 -9.08
N ASN A 91 -6.08 10.80 -8.54
CA ASN A 91 -6.55 11.91 -9.36
C ASN A 91 -5.37 12.73 -9.93
N LEU A 92 -5.67 13.77 -10.71
CA LEU A 92 -4.65 14.68 -11.29
C LEU A 92 -3.83 15.46 -10.25
N ARG A 93 -4.28 15.49 -8.98
CA ARG A 93 -3.54 16.10 -7.86
C ARG A 93 -2.63 15.10 -7.15
N GLY A 94 -2.59 13.83 -7.59
CA GLY A 94 -1.82 12.77 -6.95
C GLY A 94 -2.48 12.20 -5.69
N GLU A 95 -3.78 12.43 -5.48
CA GLU A 95 -4.51 11.92 -4.31
C GLU A 95 -5.16 10.57 -4.64
N PHE A 96 -4.95 9.58 -3.76
CA PHE A 96 -5.57 8.27 -3.86
C PHE A 96 -7.08 8.36 -3.64
N ASN A 97 -7.86 7.78 -4.56
CA ASN A 97 -9.32 7.98 -4.60
C ASN A 97 -10.12 6.68 -4.86
N VAL A 98 -9.58 5.52 -4.44
CA VAL A 98 -10.32 4.25 -4.51
C VAL A 98 -11.34 4.19 -3.35
N PRO A 99 -12.61 3.81 -3.62
CA PRO A 99 -13.61 3.66 -2.56
C PRO A 99 -13.39 2.38 -1.75
N PHE A 100 -13.99 2.35 -0.56
CA PHE A 100 -14.02 1.15 0.29
C PHE A 100 -14.77 0.01 -0.42
N TRP A 101 -14.34 -1.23 -0.17
CA TRP A 101 -15.02 -2.44 -0.63
C TRP A 101 -15.52 -3.25 0.56
N SER A 102 -16.84 -3.39 0.67
CA SER A 102 -17.46 -4.34 1.58
C SER A 102 -17.56 -5.70 0.90
N LEU A 103 -17.02 -6.75 1.53
CA LEU A 103 -17.50 -8.11 1.35
C LEU A 103 -18.66 -8.37 2.31
#